data_AF-A0A7S4NQL3-F1
#
_entry.id   AF-A0A7S4NQL3-F1
#
_cell.length_a   1.000
_cell.length_b   1.000
_cell.length_c   1.000
_cell.angle_alpha   90.00
_cell.angle_beta   90.00
_cell.angle_gamma   90.00
#
_symmetry.space_group_name_H-M   'P 1'
#
loop_
_entity.id
_entity.type
_entity.pdbx_description
1 polymer ?
#
loop_
_entity_poly.entity_id
_entity_poly.type
_entity_poly.pdbx_seq_one_letter_code
_entity_poly.pdbx_strand_id
1 'polypeptide(L)'
;SRHQHHNPTHHSPSPASTSNSSSSSSSNSSQEYEASGLPVLPSANNELTKDYLANFPPAQQFFIVSQQLFPIISKAQPQHVGKMIAMLRQWYLGGNKTPAELLHLLHHPPALDALIGDFVKELEQAAGK
;
A
#
# COMPACT_ATOMS: atom_id res chain seq x y z
N SER A 1 -41.58 7.10 -66.16
CA SER A 1 -42.58 6.43 -65.32
C SER A 1 -41.89 5.41 -64.43
N ARG A 2 -42.06 5.33 -63.12
CA ARG A 2 -42.46 6.23 -62.04
C ARG A 2 -41.95 5.54 -60.76
N HIS A 3 -41.46 6.31 -59.78
CA HIS A 3 -41.26 6.00 -58.35
C HIS A 3 -40.37 4.76 -58.02
N GLN A 4 -39.45 4.82 -57.07
CA GLN A 4 -39.73 4.92 -55.64
C GLN A 4 -38.58 5.60 -54.88
N HIS A 5 -38.97 6.41 -53.89
CA HIS A 5 -38.14 7.11 -52.93
C HIS A 5 -37.32 6.16 -52.05
N HIS A 6 -36.03 6.46 -51.87
CA HIS A 6 -35.24 5.94 -50.75
C HIS A 6 -35.03 7.05 -49.72
N ASN A 7 -35.43 6.74 -48.50
CA ASN A 7 -35.44 7.60 -47.32
C ASN A 7 -34.04 7.65 -46.69
N PRO A 8 -33.40 8.81 -46.47
CA PRO A 8 -32.21 8.87 -45.62
C PRO A 8 -32.65 9.11 -44.17
N THR A 9 -32.66 8.06 -43.35
CA THR A 9 -32.80 8.20 -41.89
C THR A 9 -31.50 8.75 -41.33
N HIS A 10 -31.45 10.05 -41.07
CA HIS A 10 -30.40 10.71 -40.30
C HIS A 10 -30.59 10.33 -38.82
N HIS A 11 -29.79 9.39 -38.32
CA HIS A 11 -29.71 9.09 -36.89
C HIS A 11 -28.69 10.02 -36.24
N SER A 12 -29.16 11.01 -35.48
CA SER A 12 -28.37 11.70 -34.46
C SER A 12 -28.14 10.77 -33.27
N PRO A 13 -26.95 10.81 -32.65
CA PRO A 13 -26.85 10.66 -31.22
C PRO A 13 -26.31 11.94 -30.57
N SER A 14 -27.17 12.63 -29.81
CA SER A 14 -26.73 13.47 -28.70
C SER A 14 -26.37 12.56 -27.54
N PRO A 15 -25.17 12.66 -26.94
CA PRO A 15 -24.98 12.25 -25.56
C PRO A 15 -25.42 13.41 -24.66
N ALA A 16 -26.61 13.29 -24.08
CA ALA A 16 -26.97 14.04 -22.89
C ALA A 16 -26.03 13.59 -21.75
N SER A 17 -25.17 14.49 -21.29
CA SER A 17 -24.33 14.28 -20.12
C SER A 17 -25.22 14.22 -18.88
N THR A 18 -25.54 13.02 -18.44
CA THR A 18 -26.08 12.77 -17.10
C THR A 18 -24.94 12.88 -16.10
N SER A 19 -24.77 14.06 -15.52
CA SER A 19 -23.91 14.23 -14.34
C SER A 19 -24.80 14.57 -13.15
N ASN A 20 -25.11 13.56 -12.35
CA ASN A 20 -25.68 13.76 -11.02
C ASN A 20 -25.05 12.76 -10.05
N SER A 21 -24.33 13.31 -9.05
CA SER A 21 -23.99 12.78 -7.71
C SER A 21 -22.77 13.59 -7.24
N SER A 22 -22.94 14.71 -6.55
CA SER A 22 -23.09 14.81 -5.08
C SER A 22 -21.93 14.15 -4.33
N SER A 23 -21.05 14.99 -3.76
CA SER A 23 -20.40 14.86 -2.43
C SER A 23 -19.28 15.91 -2.39
N SER A 24 -19.52 17.08 -1.81
CA SER A 24 -19.26 17.37 -0.39
C SER A 24 -17.78 17.53 -0.07
N SER A 25 -17.48 18.70 0.51
CA SER A 25 -16.26 19.08 1.22
C SER A 25 -15.10 19.63 0.39
N SER A 26 -15.29 20.88 -0.05
CA SER A 26 -14.21 21.86 0.01
C SER A 26 -13.82 22.08 1.47
N SER A 27 -12.55 21.85 1.79
CA SER A 27 -11.68 22.66 2.67
C SER A 27 -10.64 21.77 3.30
N ASN A 28 -9.47 21.64 2.66
CA ASN A 28 -8.24 21.92 3.38
C ASN A 28 -7.16 22.35 2.38
N SER A 29 -7.18 23.64 2.08
CA SER A 29 -6.04 24.36 1.53
C SER A 29 -5.11 24.65 2.70
N SER A 30 -4.08 23.84 2.89
CA SER A 30 -2.87 24.16 3.65
C SER A 30 -1.93 22.97 3.58
N GLN A 31 -0.93 23.04 2.70
CA GLN A 31 0.49 23.00 3.07
C GLN A 31 1.35 22.72 1.84
N GLU A 32 1.72 23.80 1.16
CA GLU A 32 3.08 23.92 0.64
C GLU A 32 4.03 23.94 1.85
N TYR A 33 4.85 22.90 1.98
CA TYR A 33 6.18 23.01 2.59
C TYR A 33 7.17 22.27 1.68
N GLU A 34 7.82 23.03 0.82
CA GLU A 34 9.17 22.67 0.38
C GLU A 34 10.10 22.76 1.59
N ALA A 35 10.37 21.63 2.24
CA ALA A 35 11.50 21.46 3.13
C ALA A 35 11.79 19.96 3.27
N SER A 36 12.71 19.46 2.42
CA SER A 36 13.31 18.12 2.48
C SER A 36 12.34 16.97 2.16
N GLY A 37 12.55 16.32 1.01
CA GLY A 37 11.76 15.19 0.49
C GLY A 37 11.80 13.90 1.32
N LEU A 38 11.36 13.96 2.58
CA LEU A 38 11.10 12.81 3.42
C LEU A 38 9.58 12.75 3.69
N PRO A 39 8.95 11.57 3.54
CA PRO A 39 7.54 11.41 3.84
C PRO A 39 7.29 11.73 5.31
N VAL A 40 6.34 12.63 5.59
CA VAL A 40 5.90 12.91 6.97
C VAL A 40 5.37 11.61 7.54
N LEU A 41 6.04 11.05 8.55
CA LEU A 41 5.65 9.77 9.12
C LEU A 41 4.30 9.95 9.82
N PRO A 42 3.29 9.11 9.53
CA PRO A 42 2.07 9.11 10.32
C PRO A 42 2.46 8.72 11.75
N SER A 43 2.14 9.61 12.72
CA SER A 43 2.25 9.28 14.14
C SER A 43 1.49 7.99 14.42
N ALA A 44 1.87 7.22 15.45
CA ALA A 44 1.34 5.87 15.71
C ALA A 44 -0.19 5.76 15.90
N ASN A 45 -0.92 6.88 15.89
CA ASN A 45 -2.38 6.98 15.95
C ASN A 45 -3.04 7.27 14.59
N ASN A 46 -2.28 7.56 13.52
CA ASN A 46 -2.84 7.70 12.18
C ASN A 46 -2.93 6.30 11.55
N GLU A 47 -4.14 5.88 11.21
CA GLU A 47 -4.38 4.59 10.56
C GLU A 47 -3.55 4.49 9.29
N LEU A 48 -2.56 3.60 9.32
CA LEU A 48 -1.73 3.30 8.16
C LEU A 48 -2.61 2.54 7.16
N THR A 49 -3.09 3.24 6.13
CA THR A 49 -3.90 2.65 5.07
C THR A 49 -3.07 2.25 3.86
N LYS A 50 -3.57 1.27 3.10
CA LYS A 50 -2.93 0.79 1.87
C LYS A 50 -2.80 1.91 0.83
N ASP A 51 -3.82 2.76 0.72
CA ASP A 51 -3.87 3.88 -0.23
C ASP A 51 -2.84 4.95 0.13
N TYR A 52 -2.65 5.21 1.43
CA TYR A 52 -1.57 6.08 1.88
C TYR A 52 -0.19 5.53 1.50
N LEU A 53 0.06 4.25 1.79
CA LEU A 53 1.33 3.61 1.45
C LEU A 53 1.59 3.56 -0.06
N ALA A 54 0.55 3.32 -0.87
CA ALA A 54 0.66 3.23 -2.32
C ALA A 54 1.26 4.49 -2.98
N ASN A 55 1.20 5.65 -2.32
CA ASN A 55 1.81 6.90 -2.80
C ASN A 55 3.34 6.94 -2.67
N PHE A 56 3.94 6.00 -1.94
CA PHE A 56 5.39 5.96 -1.70
C PHE A 56 6.05 4.82 -2.48
N PRO A 57 7.35 4.91 -2.82
CA PRO A 57 8.09 3.79 -3.38
C PRO A 57 8.20 2.62 -2.37
N PRO A 58 8.36 1.36 -2.83
CA PRO A 58 8.39 0.18 -1.96
C PRO A 58 9.37 0.25 -0.78
N ALA A 59 10.54 0.84 -0.99
CA ALA A 59 11.51 1.00 0.09
C ALA A 59 11.01 1.95 1.20
N GLN A 60 10.30 3.01 0.82
CA GLN A 60 9.69 3.94 1.78
C GLN A 60 8.43 3.35 2.42
N GLN A 61 7.60 2.62 1.67
CA GLN A 61 6.48 1.86 2.21
C GLN A 61 6.94 0.91 3.33
N PHE A 62 8.00 0.15 3.06
CA PHE A 62 8.62 -0.72 4.05
C PHE A 62 9.11 0.08 5.25
N PHE A 63 9.86 1.16 5.02
CA PHE A 63 10.38 1.99 6.11
C PHE A 63 9.27 2.45 7.05
N ILE A 64 8.19 3.02 6.51
CA ILE A 64 7.05 3.53 7.29
C ILE A 64 6.45 2.42 8.18
N VAL A 65 6.15 1.24 7.62
CA VAL A 65 5.54 0.15 8.39
C VAL A 65 6.55 -0.53 9.33
N SER A 66 7.82 -0.61 8.93
CA SER A 66 8.87 -1.24 9.73
C SER A 66 9.09 -0.53 11.07
N GLN A 67 8.84 0.78 11.15
CA GLN A 67 8.90 1.51 12.43
C GLN A 67 7.86 1.00 13.43
N GLN A 68 6.71 0.53 12.94
CA GLN A 68 5.65 -0.04 13.78
C GLN A 68 5.89 -1.53 14.06
N LEU A 69 6.44 -2.26 13.09
CA LEU A 69 6.78 -3.68 13.26
C LEU A 69 8.01 -3.89 14.15
N PHE A 70 8.96 -2.96 14.15
CA PHE A 70 10.20 -3.06 14.92
C PHE A 70 9.98 -3.35 16.41
N PRO A 71 9.17 -2.58 17.17
CA PRO A 71 8.95 -2.88 18.59
C PRO A 71 8.24 -4.22 18.82
N ILE A 72 7.42 -4.69 17.85
CA ILE A 72 6.72 -5.97 17.94
C ILE A 72 7.72 -7.12 17.73
N ILE A 73 8.51 -7.05 16.65
CA ILE A 73 9.56 -8.02 16.33
C ILE A 73 10.63 -8.02 17.42
N SER A 74 11.03 -6.86 17.93
CA SER A 74 12.04 -6.76 18.99
C SER A 74 11.58 -7.40 20.29
N LYS A 75 10.27 -7.41 20.59
CA LYS A 75 9.73 -8.10 21.76
C LYS A 75 9.71 -9.62 21.55
N ALA A 76 9.34 -10.07 20.35
CA ALA A 76 9.28 -11.48 20.02
C ALA A 76 10.68 -12.11 19.90
N GLN A 77 11.61 -11.41 19.24
CA GLN A 77 12.91 -11.93 18.82
C GLN A 77 14.02 -10.86 18.99
N PRO A 78 14.33 -10.47 20.24
CA PRO A 78 15.30 -9.39 20.52
C PRO A 78 16.70 -9.69 19.99
N GLN A 79 17.13 -10.96 19.99
CA GLN A 79 18.47 -11.37 19.58
C GLN A 79 18.69 -11.28 18.06
N HIS A 80 17.62 -11.35 17.27
CA HIS A 80 17.69 -11.40 15.80
C HIS A 80 16.92 -10.26 15.13
N VAL A 81 16.44 -9.26 15.87
CA VAL A 81 15.59 -8.17 15.35
C VAL A 81 16.17 -7.50 14.10
N GLY A 82 17.46 -7.18 14.07
CA GLY A 82 18.09 -6.56 12.89
C GLY A 82 18.06 -7.45 11.65
N LYS A 83 18.30 -8.76 11.84
CA LYS A 83 18.29 -9.74 10.75
C LYS A 83 16.87 -10.06 10.30
N MET A 84 15.91 -10.15 11.22
CA MET A 84 14.48 -10.26 10.95
C MET A 84 13.97 -9.11 10.09
N ILE A 85 14.30 -7.87 10.44
CA ILE A 85 13.90 -6.68 9.67
C ILE A 85 14.53 -6.72 8.27
N ALA A 86 15.78 -7.17 8.14
CA ALA A 86 16.43 -7.33 6.84
C ALA A 86 15.79 -8.43 5.98
N MET A 87 15.37 -9.55 6.58
CA MET A 87 14.66 -10.63 5.89
C MET A 87 13.26 -10.20 5.48
N LEU A 88 12.54 -9.51 6.37
CA LEU A 88 11.24 -8.92 6.07
C LEU A 88 11.33 -7.92 4.91
N ARG A 89 12.36 -7.08 4.91
CA ARG A 89 12.65 -6.15 3.81
C ARG A 89 12.81 -6.90 2.49
N GLN A 90 13.59 -7.98 2.48
CA GLN A 90 13.80 -8.79 1.27
C GLN A 90 12.51 -9.49 0.82
N TRP A 91 11.73 -10.05 1.75
CA TRP A 91 10.43 -10.65 1.46
C TRP A 91 9.46 -9.64 0.80
N TYR A 92 9.47 -8.40 1.28
CA TYR A 92 8.63 -7.33 0.73
C TYR A 92 9.13 -6.80 -0.62
N LEU A 93 10.38 -6.33 -0.68
CA LEU A 93 10.96 -5.68 -1.87
C LEU A 93 11.31 -6.65 -2.99
N GLY A 94 11.66 -7.89 -2.67
CA GLY A 94 12.03 -8.93 -3.64
C GLY A 94 10.85 -9.81 -4.10
N GLY A 95 9.77 -9.87 -3.32
CA GLY A 95 8.70 -10.86 -3.49
C GLY A 95 7.43 -10.39 -4.20
N ASN A 96 7.47 -9.27 -4.93
CA ASN A 96 6.31 -8.61 -5.57
C ASN A 96 5.11 -8.48 -4.60
N LYS A 97 5.41 -8.05 -3.36
CA LYS A 97 4.41 -7.88 -2.30
C LYS A 97 3.72 -6.53 -2.45
N THR A 98 2.48 -6.47 -1.98
CA THR A 98 1.68 -5.25 -2.01
C THR A 98 1.73 -4.55 -0.65
N PRO A 99 1.45 -3.24 -0.60
CA PRO A 99 1.30 -2.52 0.67
C PRO A 99 0.25 -3.15 1.60
N ALA A 100 -0.78 -3.79 1.03
CA ALA A 100 -1.80 -4.48 1.81
C ALA A 100 -1.25 -5.68 2.58
N GLU A 101 -0.33 -6.45 2.00
CA GLU A 101 0.34 -7.57 2.68
C GLU A 101 1.18 -7.07 3.87
N LEU A 102 1.89 -5.97 3.68
CA LEU A 102 2.72 -5.37 4.72
C LEU A 102 1.87 -4.83 5.88
N LEU A 103 0.72 -4.24 5.58
CA LEU A 103 -0.26 -3.83 6.59
C LEU A 103 -0.96 -5.02 7.25
N HIS A 104 -1.19 -6.09 6.51
CA HIS A 104 -1.76 -7.31 7.06
C HIS A 104 -0.86 -7.85 8.19
N LEU A 105 0.47 -7.85 8.01
CA LEU A 105 1.41 -8.22 9.07
C LEU A 105 1.32 -7.30 10.30
N LEU A 106 1.04 -6.02 10.10
CA LEU A 106 0.89 -5.06 11.20
C LEU A 106 -0.41 -5.28 11.99
N HIS A 107 -1.51 -5.59 11.31
CA HIS A 107 -2.84 -5.73 11.92
C HIS A 107 -3.17 -7.16 12.37
N HIS A 108 -2.44 -8.17 11.88
CA HIS A 108 -2.66 -9.58 12.21
C HIS A 108 -1.41 -10.18 12.87
N PRO A 109 -1.31 -10.13 14.22
CA PRO A 109 -0.20 -10.72 14.96
C PRO A 109 0.11 -12.18 14.60
N PRO A 110 -0.87 -13.06 14.34
CA PRO A 110 -0.58 -14.44 13.92
C PRO A 110 0.16 -14.55 12.59
N ALA A 111 -0.12 -13.64 11.64
CA ALA A 111 0.56 -13.63 10.33
C ALA A 111 2.02 -13.20 10.48
N LEU A 112 2.27 -12.21 11.34
CA LEU A 112 3.63 -11.80 11.68
C LEU A 112 4.39 -12.90 12.42
N ASP A 113 3.76 -13.58 13.38
CA ASP A 113 4.38 -14.67 14.14
C ASP A 113 4.77 -15.85 13.24
N ALA A 114 3.88 -16.25 12.33
CA ALA A 114 4.16 -17.28 11.34
C ALA A 114 5.37 -16.91 10.45
N LEU A 115 5.44 -15.65 10.00
CA LEU A 115 6.55 -15.16 9.18
C LEU A 115 7.86 -15.09 9.98
N ILE A 116 7.80 -14.65 11.24
CA ILE A 116 8.93 -14.66 12.17
C ILE A 116 9.44 -16.10 12.33
N GLY A 117 8.55 -17.09 12.52
CA GLY A 117 8.92 -18.49 12.65
C GLY A 117 9.64 -19.04 11.41
N ASP A 118 9.17 -18.68 10.21
CA ASP A 118 9.84 -19.05 8.96
C ASP A 118 11.24 -18.43 8.87
N PHE A 119 11.38 -17.16 9.27
CA PHE A 119 12.67 -16.48 9.31
C PHE A 119 13.61 -17.10 10.35
N VAL A 120 13.15 -17.42 11.56
CA VAL A 120 13.99 -18.12 12.56
C VAL A 120 14.52 -19.42 11.98
N LYS A 121 13.66 -20.21 11.35
CA LYS A 121 14.05 -21.49 10.75
C LYS A 121 15.10 -21.31 9.66
N GLU A 122 14.96 -20.29 8.80
CA GLU A 122 15.97 -19.97 7.79
C GLU A 122 17.29 -19.49 8.44
N LEU A 123 17.22 -18.73 9.53
CA LEU A 123 18.41 -18.31 10.29
C LEU A 123 19.16 -19.48 10.91
N GLU A 124 18.45 -20.45 11.49
CA GLU A 124 19.02 -21.67 12.05
C GLU A 124 19.66 -22.53 10.95
N GLN A 125 18.98 -22.66 9.81
CA GLN A 125 19.53 -23.38 8.64
C GLN A 125 20.78 -22.70 8.06
N ALA A 126 20.83 -21.37 8.07
CA ALA A 126 21.98 -20.61 7.63
C ALA A 126 23.16 -20.66 8.62
N ALA A 127 22.89 -20.86 9.91
CA ALA A 127 23.91 -20.96 10.97
C ALA A 127 24.53 -22.36 11.10
N GLY A 128 23.84 -23.41 10.63
CA GLY A 128 24.31 -24.80 10.62
C GLY A 128 25.19 -25.20 9.43
N LYS A 129 25.68 -24.24 8.64
CA LYS A 129 26.56 -24.45 7.48
C LYS A 129 27.97 -23.95 7.73
#